data_AF-A0A6P4E071-F1
#
_entry.id   AF-A0A6P4E071-F1
#
_cell.length_a   1.000
_cell.length_b   1.000
_cell.length_c   1.000
_cell.angle_alpha   90.00
_cell.angle_beta   90.00
_cell.angle_gamma   90.00
#
_symmetry.space_group_name_H-M   'P 1'
#
loop_
_entity.id
_entity.type
_entity.pdbx_description
1 polymer ?
#
loop_
_entity_poly.entity_id
_entity_poly.type
_entity_poly.pdbx_seq_one_letter_code
_entity_poly.pdbx_strand_id
1 'polypeptide(L)'
;MSSRTPLRSTAFGFHILIATVLLTLIQSSKQDCIWYGVCNTNIYKHSQNCPYNGTAKEMPQDGLELLKRRCGFLLENSENKFCCDKQQVELLNKNVELAGNFLDRCPSCMENLVRHICQFTCSPNNLNS
;
A
#
# COMPACT_ATOMS: atom_id res chain seq x y z
N MET A 1 43.85 47.38 -34.51
CA MET A 1 43.09 47.18 -33.25
C MET A 1 41.82 46.39 -33.57
N SER A 2 41.76 45.11 -33.18
CA SER A 2 40.50 44.37 -33.11
C SER A 2 40.66 43.32 -32.02
N SER A 3 40.18 43.67 -30.83
CA SER A 3 40.26 42.83 -29.64
C SER A 3 39.14 41.81 -29.68
N ARG A 4 39.46 40.53 -29.86
CA ARG A 4 38.51 39.43 -29.73
C ARG A 4 38.23 39.20 -28.25
N THR A 5 37.03 39.57 -27.80
CA THR A 5 36.53 39.29 -26.45
C THR A 5 36.21 37.78 -26.34
N PRO A 6 36.67 37.05 -25.30
CA PRO A 6 36.32 35.66 -25.16
C PRO A 6 34.87 35.53 -24.70
N LEU A 7 34.07 34.77 -25.45
CA LEU A 7 32.73 34.36 -25.05
C LEU A 7 32.86 33.44 -23.82
N ARG A 8 32.68 34.00 -22.62
CA ARG A 8 32.72 33.28 -21.34
C ARG A 8 31.51 32.36 -21.29
N SER A 9 31.67 31.15 -21.81
CA SER A 9 30.68 30.08 -21.79
C SER A 9 30.24 29.82 -20.35
N THR A 10 28.96 30.06 -20.07
CA THR A 10 28.36 30.05 -18.75
C THR A 10 28.20 28.63 -18.24
N ALA A 11 29.29 28.02 -17.76
CA ALA A 11 29.28 26.73 -17.05
C ALA A 11 28.19 26.71 -15.95
N PHE A 12 27.92 27.86 -15.35
CA PHE A 12 26.88 28.07 -14.36
C PHE A 12 25.46 27.75 -14.89
N GLY A 13 25.14 28.15 -16.12
CA GLY A 13 23.84 27.87 -16.73
C GLY A 13 23.65 26.38 -17.05
N PHE A 14 24.74 25.70 -17.43
CA PHE A 14 24.73 24.25 -17.68
C PHE A 14 24.56 23.45 -16.38
N HIS A 15 25.19 23.86 -15.27
CA HIS A 15 24.99 23.24 -13.96
C HIS A 15 23.56 23.45 -13.42
N ILE A 16 22.96 24.62 -13.63
CA ILE A 16 21.56 24.87 -13.25
C ILE A 16 20.59 24.00 -14.07
N LEU A 17 20.82 23.86 -15.38
CA LEU A 17 20.05 22.96 -16.25
C LEU A 17 20.19 21.49 -15.80
N ILE A 18 21.40 21.04 -15.50
CA ILE A 18 21.63 19.69 -14.99
C ILE A 18 20.93 19.47 -13.64
N ALA A 19 21.04 20.41 -12.70
CA ALA A 19 20.41 20.30 -11.38
C ALA A 19 18.88 20.25 -11.48
N THR A 20 18.27 21.06 -12.34
CA THR A 20 16.81 21.07 -12.55
C THR A 20 16.32 19.78 -13.19
N VAL A 21 17.01 19.24 -14.20
CA VAL A 21 16.70 17.93 -14.79
C VAL A 21 16.84 16.81 -13.75
N LEU A 22 17.91 16.80 -12.95
CA LEU A 22 18.09 15.84 -11.86
C LEU A 22 16.95 15.92 -10.83
N LEU A 23 16.54 17.12 -10.42
CA LEU A 23 15.41 17.33 -9.50
C LEU A 23 14.09 16.79 -10.06
N THR A 24 13.81 16.96 -11.35
CA THR A 24 12.59 16.39 -11.99
C THR A 24 12.61 14.86 -12.08
N LEU A 25 13.79 14.24 -12.15
CA LEU A 25 13.93 12.78 -12.21
C LEU A 25 13.75 12.11 -10.84
N ILE A 26 13.80 12.85 -9.74
CA ILE A 26 13.68 12.33 -8.35
C ILE A 26 12.22 12.29 -7.88
N GLN A 27 11.23 12.47 -8.76
CA GLN A 27 9.83 12.39 -8.38
C GLN A 27 9.47 10.91 -8.06
N SER A 28 9.72 10.50 -6.81
CA SER A 28 9.42 9.17 -6.31
C SER A 28 7.92 8.90 -6.50
N SER A 29 7.59 7.86 -7.28
CA SER A 29 6.22 7.35 -7.29
C SER A 29 5.91 6.86 -5.88
N LYS A 30 4.90 7.45 -5.23
CA LYS A 30 4.43 6.97 -3.93
C LYS A 30 3.81 5.59 -4.13
N GLN A 31 4.53 4.54 -3.75
CA GLN A 31 4.05 3.16 -3.76
C GLN A 31 3.80 2.79 -2.32
N ASP A 32 2.53 2.61 -1.97
CA ASP A 32 2.15 2.28 -0.60
C ASP A 32 1.66 0.81 -0.50
N CYS A 33 1.17 0.26 -1.61
CA CYS A 33 0.58 -1.07 -1.69
C CYS A 33 1.43 -2.06 -2.51
N ILE A 34 1.38 -3.35 -2.14
CA ILE A 34 1.92 -4.48 -2.94
C ILE A 34 0.84 -5.28 -3.68
N TRP A 35 -0.43 -5.13 -3.26
CA TRP A 35 -1.57 -5.74 -3.93
C TRP A 35 -2.85 -4.91 -3.80
N TYR A 36 -3.83 -5.24 -4.65
CA TYR A 36 -5.19 -4.73 -4.57
C TYR A 36 -6.14 -5.61 -5.40
N GLY A 37 -7.17 -6.15 -4.76
CA GLY A 37 -8.16 -7.06 -5.37
C GLY A 37 -7.73 -8.52 -5.43
N VAL A 38 -8.62 -9.35 -5.98
CA VAL A 38 -8.47 -10.82 -6.12
C VAL A 38 -8.61 -11.22 -7.59
N CYS A 39 -7.65 -11.96 -8.15
CA CYS A 39 -7.66 -12.30 -9.59
C CYS A 39 -7.24 -13.73 -9.92
N ASN A 40 -6.74 -14.50 -8.95
CA ASN A 40 -6.33 -15.87 -9.20
C ASN A 40 -6.92 -16.80 -8.14
N THR A 41 -7.08 -18.05 -8.54
CA THR A 41 -7.41 -19.15 -7.63
C THR A 41 -6.44 -20.28 -7.93
N ASN A 42 -5.72 -20.75 -6.91
CA ASN A 42 -4.73 -21.81 -7.11
C ASN A 42 -5.39 -23.20 -7.26
N ILE A 43 -4.58 -24.23 -7.51
CA ILE A 43 -5.04 -25.62 -7.68
C ILE A 43 -5.79 -26.18 -6.45
N TYR A 44 -5.58 -25.59 -5.27
CA TYR A 44 -6.23 -25.94 -4.01
C TYR A 44 -7.48 -25.09 -3.73
N LYS A 45 -7.96 -24.32 -4.73
CA LYS A 45 -9.10 -23.41 -4.62
C LYS A 45 -8.90 -22.24 -3.63
N HIS A 46 -7.65 -21.87 -3.34
CA HIS A 46 -7.37 -20.67 -2.55
C HIS A 46 -7.28 -19.45 -3.46
N SER A 47 -8.07 -18.43 -3.14
CA SER A 47 -8.02 -17.12 -3.79
C SER A 47 -6.69 -16.41 -3.50
N GLN A 48 -6.17 -15.69 -4.48
CA GLN A 48 -4.91 -14.96 -4.39
C GLN A 48 -5.09 -13.48 -4.75
N ASN A 49 -4.36 -12.63 -4.04
CA ASN A 49 -4.34 -11.18 -4.26
C ASN A 49 -3.69 -10.84 -5.61
N CYS A 50 -4.12 -9.73 -6.21
CA CYS A 50 -3.51 -9.21 -7.42
C CYS A 50 -2.31 -8.32 -7.11
N PRO A 51 -1.15 -8.50 -7.78
CA PRO A 51 -0.05 -7.56 -7.68
C PRO A 51 -0.49 -6.13 -8.03
N TYR A 52 -0.10 -5.16 -7.22
CA TYR A 52 -0.45 -3.76 -7.40
C TYR A 52 0.58 -2.88 -6.70
N ASN A 53 1.24 -2.01 -7.47
CA ASN A 53 2.30 -1.12 -6.96
C ASN A 53 1.83 0.34 -6.93
N GLY A 54 0.62 0.59 -6.44
CA GLY A 54 0.03 1.93 -6.38
C GLY A 54 -0.19 2.43 -4.95
N THR A 55 -0.96 3.51 -4.84
CA THR A 55 -1.35 4.10 -3.55
C THR A 55 -2.60 3.43 -2.99
N ALA A 56 -2.79 3.53 -1.67
CA ALA A 56 -4.00 3.07 -1.00
C ALA A 56 -5.25 3.78 -1.57
N LYS A 57 -6.36 3.02 -1.71
CA LYS A 57 -7.61 3.50 -2.30
C LYS A 57 -8.71 3.61 -1.26
N GLU A 58 -9.67 4.50 -1.51
CA GLU A 58 -10.85 4.65 -0.65
C GLU A 58 -11.67 3.37 -0.61
N MET A 59 -12.08 2.96 0.59
CA MET A 59 -12.96 1.81 0.80
C MET A 59 -14.42 2.28 0.80
N PRO A 60 -15.34 1.60 0.09
CA PRO A 60 -16.77 1.89 0.17
C PRO A 60 -17.33 1.59 1.57
N GLN A 61 -18.47 2.19 1.89
CA GLN A 61 -19.08 2.13 3.22
C GLN A 61 -19.31 0.69 3.72
N ASP A 62 -19.79 -0.19 2.86
CA ASP A 62 -20.01 -1.61 3.17
C ASP A 62 -18.69 -2.37 3.41
N GLY A 63 -17.60 -1.97 2.75
CA GLY A 63 -16.25 -2.45 3.03
C GLY A 63 -15.72 -1.98 4.40
N LEU A 64 -16.01 -0.74 4.79
CA LEU A 64 -15.64 -0.21 6.11
C LEU A 64 -16.35 -0.98 7.24
N GLU A 65 -17.62 -1.33 7.05
CA GLU A 65 -18.38 -2.16 7.99
C GLU A 65 -17.75 -3.56 8.16
N LEU A 66 -17.31 -4.16 7.05
CA LEU A 66 -16.61 -5.46 7.08
C LEU A 66 -15.25 -5.38 7.78
N LEU A 67 -14.49 -4.29 7.57
CA LEU A 67 -13.22 -4.04 8.26
C LEU A 67 -13.45 -3.93 9.77
N LYS A 68 -14.51 -3.21 10.20
CA LYS A 68 -14.82 -3.01 11.62
C LYS A 68 -15.00 -4.33 12.39
N ARG A 69 -15.45 -5.41 11.73
CA ARG A 69 -15.67 -6.73 12.37
C ARG A 69 -14.41 -7.33 12.99
N ARG A 70 -13.24 -7.13 12.38
CA ARG A 70 -11.96 -7.74 12.81
C ARG A 70 -10.79 -6.76 12.85
N CYS A 71 -10.74 -5.84 11.89
CA CYS A 71 -9.67 -4.87 11.68
C CYS A 71 -10.03 -3.45 12.15
N GLY A 72 -10.93 -3.30 13.13
CA GLY A 72 -11.44 -1.99 13.56
C GLY A 72 -10.35 -0.99 13.97
N PHE A 73 -9.21 -1.47 14.47
CA PHE A 73 -8.06 -0.66 14.82
C PHE A 73 -7.44 0.10 13.63
N LEU A 74 -7.64 -0.37 12.39
CA LEU A 74 -7.20 0.33 11.18
C LEU A 74 -8.06 1.57 10.87
N LEU A 75 -9.24 1.70 11.49
CA LEU A 75 -10.18 2.80 11.26
C LEU A 75 -9.94 3.98 12.22
N GLU A 76 -9.07 3.83 13.22
CA GLU A 76 -8.86 4.83 14.28
C GLU A 76 -8.22 6.13 13.77
N ASN A 77 -7.43 6.06 12.70
CA ASN A 77 -6.65 7.20 12.18
C ASN A 77 -7.42 8.08 11.16
N SER A 78 -8.72 7.86 10.96
CA SER A 78 -9.58 8.64 10.03
C SER A 78 -9.15 8.64 8.55
N GLU A 79 -8.13 7.86 8.17
CA GLU A 79 -7.79 7.60 6.79
C GLU A 79 -8.67 6.46 6.26
N ASN A 80 -9.58 6.76 5.34
CA ASN A 80 -10.45 5.76 4.71
C ASN A 80 -9.78 5.05 3.52
N LYS A 81 -8.44 5.09 3.44
CA LYS A 81 -7.66 4.51 2.34
C LYS A 81 -6.97 3.24 2.79
N PHE A 82 -7.07 2.19 1.97
CA PHE A 82 -6.55 0.86 2.30
C PHE A 82 -5.91 0.21 1.07
N CYS A 83 -4.96 -0.70 1.31
CA CYS A 83 -4.36 -1.55 0.28
C CYS A 83 -5.16 -2.84 0.03
N CYS A 84 -6.46 -2.82 0.32
CA CYS A 84 -7.36 -3.93 0.03
C CYS A 84 -8.71 -3.41 -0.48
N ASP A 85 -9.43 -4.25 -1.23
CA ASP A 85 -10.82 -4.01 -1.60
C ASP A 85 -11.81 -4.77 -0.70
N LYS A 86 -13.10 -4.55 -0.91
CA LYS A 86 -14.17 -5.23 -0.18
C LYS A 86 -14.04 -6.76 -0.25
N GLN A 87 -13.76 -7.32 -1.43
CA GLN A 87 -13.69 -8.76 -1.63
C GLN A 87 -12.54 -9.39 -0.81
N GLN A 88 -11.40 -8.72 -0.73
CA GLN A 88 -10.30 -9.14 0.12
C GLN A 88 -10.67 -9.13 1.61
N VAL A 89 -11.44 -8.14 2.07
CA VAL A 89 -11.93 -8.09 3.46
C VAL A 89 -12.92 -9.22 3.76
N GLU A 90 -13.81 -9.57 2.81
CA GLU A 90 -14.72 -10.71 2.95
C GLU A 90 -13.94 -12.03 3.11
N LEU A 91 -12.94 -12.25 2.25
CA LEU A 91 -12.07 -13.44 2.32
C LEU A 91 -11.25 -13.46 3.62
N LEU A 92 -10.70 -12.32 4.03
CA LEU A 92 -9.99 -12.17 5.30
C LEU A 92 -10.87 -12.58 6.47
N ASN A 93 -12.09 -12.05 6.55
CA ASN A 93 -13.04 -12.37 7.62
C ASN A 93 -13.38 -13.86 7.66
N LYS A 94 -13.58 -14.48 6.49
CA LYS A 94 -13.82 -15.93 6.37
C LYS A 94 -12.61 -16.75 6.85
N ASN A 95 -11.40 -16.38 6.46
CA ASN A 95 -10.17 -17.09 6.83
C ASN A 95 -9.88 -16.96 8.33
N VAL A 96 -10.10 -15.77 8.91
CA VAL A 96 -9.99 -15.52 10.34
C VAL A 96 -11.02 -16.34 11.12
N GLU A 97 -12.25 -16.47 10.63
CA GLU A 97 -13.28 -17.32 11.24
C GLU A 97 -12.87 -18.80 11.25
N LEU A 98 -12.28 -19.30 10.16
CA LEU A 98 -11.73 -20.66 10.11
C LEU A 98 -10.59 -20.87 11.11
N ALA A 99 -9.71 -19.87 11.27
CA ALA A 99 -8.61 -19.92 12.25
C ALA A 99 -9.10 -19.92 13.71
N GLY A 100 -10.24 -19.26 13.99
CA GLY A 100 -10.88 -19.23 15.30
C GLY A 100 -11.16 -20.63 15.87
N ASN A 101 -11.53 -21.60 15.01
CA ASN A 101 -11.76 -22.99 15.44
C ASN A 101 -10.56 -23.63 16.18
N PHE A 102 -9.35 -23.12 15.95
CA PHE A 102 -8.13 -23.58 16.62
C PHE A 102 -7.65 -22.62 17.70
N LEU A 103 -7.81 -21.31 17.50
CA LEU A 103 -7.16 -20.27 18.30
C LEU A 103 -8.09 -19.59 19.32
N ASP A 104 -9.40 -19.81 19.28
CA ASP A 104 -10.36 -19.15 20.18
C ASP A 104 -10.14 -19.47 21.66
N ARG A 105 -9.43 -20.57 21.96
CA ARG A 105 -9.02 -20.92 23.34
C ARG A 105 -7.93 -19.99 23.91
N CYS A 106 -7.27 -19.20 23.06
CA CYS A 106 -6.22 -18.24 23.43
C CYS A 106 -6.56 -16.85 22.82
N PRO A 107 -7.26 -15.98 23.56
CA PRO A 107 -7.68 -14.68 23.05
C PRO A 107 -6.53 -13.81 22.54
N SER A 108 -5.37 -13.82 23.21
CA SER A 108 -4.19 -13.07 22.78
C SER A 108 -3.58 -13.59 21.49
N CYS A 109 -3.57 -14.92 21.29
CA CYS A 109 -3.13 -15.54 20.05
C CYS A 109 -4.02 -15.08 18.89
N MET A 110 -5.34 -15.07 19.13
CA MET A 110 -6.31 -14.62 18.14
C MET A 110 -6.14 -13.13 17.81
N GLU A 111 -5.96 -12.28 18.83
CA GLU A 111 -5.75 -10.85 18.66
C GLU A 111 -4.48 -10.56 17.85
N ASN A 112 -3.37 -11.23 18.15
CA ASN A 112 -2.11 -11.07 17.42
C ASN A 112 -2.24 -11.52 15.97
N LEU A 113 -2.89 -12.66 15.71
CA LEU A 113 -3.15 -13.14 14.37
C LEU A 113 -3.97 -12.13 13.56
N VAL A 114 -5.10 -11.67 14.12
CA VAL A 114 -5.97 -10.69 13.46
C VAL A 114 -5.21 -9.41 13.18
N ARG A 115 -4.46 -8.89 14.15
CA ARG A 115 -3.66 -7.67 13.99
C ARG A 115 -2.67 -7.81 12.82
N HIS A 116 -1.90 -8.89 12.79
CA HIS A 116 -0.93 -9.14 11.72
C HIS A 116 -1.60 -9.29 10.35
N ILE A 117 -2.65 -10.13 10.23
CA ILE A 117 -3.31 -10.36 8.94
C ILE A 117 -3.99 -9.08 8.43
N CYS A 118 -4.63 -8.32 9.31
CA CYS A 118 -5.25 -7.04 8.96
C CYS A 118 -4.21 -6.02 8.48
N GLN A 119 -3.08 -5.86 9.20
CA GLN A 119 -2.00 -4.95 8.79
C GLN A 119 -1.40 -5.37 7.45
N PHE A 120 -1.00 -6.64 7.33
CA PHE A 120 -0.40 -7.17 6.11
C PHE A 120 -1.32 -7.02 4.89
N THR A 121 -2.62 -7.27 5.06
CA THR A 121 -3.57 -7.26 3.93
C THR A 121 -4.05 -5.87 3.58
N CYS A 122 -4.39 -5.05 4.57
CA CYS A 122 -5.21 -3.85 4.39
C CYS A 122 -4.56 -2.55 4.87
N SER A 123 -3.40 -2.57 5.54
CA SER A 123 -2.71 -1.34 5.93
C SER A 123 -2.55 -0.39 4.73
N PRO A 124 -2.73 0.93 4.91
CA PRO A 124 -2.51 1.90 3.84
C PRO A 124 -1.07 1.92 3.32
N ASN A 125 -0.12 1.30 4.04
CA ASN A 125 1.28 1.18 3.66
C ASN A 125 1.75 -0.28 3.78
N ASN A 126 1.02 -1.22 3.18
CA ASN A 126 1.34 -2.63 3.30
C ASN A 126 2.63 -3.06 2.58
N LEU A 127 3.22 -2.17 1.77
CA LEU A 127 4.57 -2.33 1.24
C LEU A 127 5.65 -2.42 2.33
N ASN A 128 5.44 -1.76 3.48
CA ASN A 128 6.40 -1.73 4.60
C ASN A 128 5.92 -2.53 5.81
N SER A 129 4.98 -3.45 5.62
CA SER A 129 4.41 -4.29 6.69
C SER A 129 5.22 -5.54 6.99
#